data_AF-A0A382YAE7-F1
#
_entry.id   AF-A0A382YAE7-F1
#
_cell.length_a   1.000
_cell.length_b   1.000
_cell.length_c   1.000
_cell.angle_alpha   90.00
_cell.angle_beta   90.00
_cell.angle_gamma   90.00
#
_symmetry.space_group_name_H-M   'P 1'
#
loop_
_entity.id
_entity.type
_entity.pdbx_description
1 polymer ?
#
loop_
_entity_poly.entity_id
_entity_poly.type
_entity_poly.pdbx_seq_one_letter_code
_entity_poly.pdbx_strand_id
1 'polypeptide(L)' 'VLVRLQHRITLPAALAWLWWLALGQAAEPVNLAKAEALARQYCITCHLFPEPNLLDKKTWTSQV' A
#
# COMPACT_ATOMS: atom_id res chain seq x y z
N VAL A 1 4.45 39.05 22.89
CA VAL A 1 5.43 37.94 23.09
C VAL A 1 4.71 36.61 23.37
N LEU A 2 3.75 36.55 24.30
CA LEU A 2 2.95 35.35 24.61
C LEU A 2 2.24 34.70 23.40
N VAL A 3 1.63 35.49 22.49
CA VAL A 3 0.92 35.00 21.29
C VAL A 3 1.84 34.34 20.24
N ARG A 4 3.13 34.72 20.19
CA ARG A 4 4.10 34.07 19.28
C ARG A 4 4.70 32.79 19.87
N LEU A 5 4.67 32.64 21.20
CA LEU A 5 5.10 31.43 21.89
C LEU A 5 4.04 30.33 21.79
N GLN A 6 2.74 30.70 21.88
CA GLN A 6 1.63 29.73 21.78
C GLN A 6 1.59 29.03 20.41
N HIS A 7 1.90 29.75 19.33
CA HIS A 7 1.90 29.18 17.97
C HIS A 7 3.06 28.20 17.72
N ARG A 8 4.18 28.35 18.44
CA ARG A 8 5.35 27.46 18.29
C ARG A 8 5.14 26.07 18.90
N ILE A 9 4.17 25.91 19.80
CA ILE A 9 3.93 24.66 20.54
C ILE A 9 2.75 23.86 19.93
N THR A 10 1.76 24.53 19.33
CA THR A 10 0.58 23.88 18.73
C THR A 10 0.83 23.29 17.34
N LEU A 11 1.77 23.85 16.57
CA LEU A 11 2.16 23.35 15.25
C LEU A 11 2.74 21.91 15.24
N PRO A 12 3.70 21.54 16.11
CA PRO A 12 4.25 20.17 16.11
C PRO A 12 3.24 19.11 16.58
N ALA A 13 2.35 19.46 17.52
CA ALA A 13 1.31 18.55 18.01
C ALA A 13 0.27 18.23 16.92
N ALA A 14 -0.16 19.24 16.15
CA ALA A 14 -1.07 19.05 15.02
C ALA A 14 -0.43 18.21 13.90
N LEU A 15 0.87 18.41 13.61
CA LEU A 15 1.60 17.62 12.63
C LEU A 15 1.78 16.16 13.09
N ALA A 16 2.04 15.91 14.37
CA ALA A 16 2.13 14.55 14.93
C ALA A 16 0.79 13.80 14.88
N TRP A 17 -0.34 14.49 15.12
CA TRP A 17 -1.68 13.92 14.97
C TRP A 17 -2.00 13.59 13.52
N LEU A 18 -1.71 14.50 12.59
CA LEU A 18 -1.89 14.25 11.15
C LEU A 18 -0.99 13.12 10.64
N TRP A 19 0.23 13.02 11.16
CA TRP A 19 1.16 11.93 10.85
C TRP A 19 0.62 10.58 11.36
N TRP A 20 0.09 10.52 12.59
CA TRP A 20 -0.51 9.30 13.14
C TRP A 20 -1.72 8.83 12.32
N LEU A 21 -2.58 9.77 11.88
CA LEU A 21 -3.71 9.49 11.00
C LEU A 21 -3.27 8.99 9.62
N ALA A 22 -2.19 9.52 9.06
CA ALA A 22 -1.70 9.12 7.75
C ALA A 22 -1.05 7.72 7.74
N LEU A 23 -0.33 7.35 8.82
CA LEU A 23 0.37 6.05 8.91
C LEU A 23 -0.53 4.89 9.36
N GLY A 24 -1.74 5.18 9.85
CA GLY A 24 -2.67 4.17 10.39
C GLY A 24 -3.54 3.45 9.36
N GLN A 25 -3.27 3.56 8.06
CA GLN A 25 -4.10 2.92 7.04
C GLN A 25 -3.89 1.40 7.08
N ALA A 26 -4.87 0.68 7.62
CA ALA A 26 -4.96 -0.77 7.49
C ALA A 26 -5.02 -1.13 6.01
N ALA A 27 -4.24 -2.12 5.58
CA ALA A 27 -4.26 -2.59 4.21
C ALA A 27 -5.70 -3.01 3.83
N GLU A 28 -6.16 -2.57 2.65
CA GLU A 28 -7.46 -2.99 2.12
C GLU A 28 -7.47 -4.52 1.98
N PRO A 29 -8.57 -5.20 2.37
CA PRO A 29 -8.70 -6.64 2.14
C PRO A 29 -8.58 -6.94 0.64
N VAL A 30 -7.64 -7.82 0.29
CA VAL A 30 -7.42 -8.20 -1.10
C VAL A 30 -8.61 -8.99 -1.64
N ASN A 31 -9.25 -8.47 -2.68
CA ASN A 31 -10.23 -9.23 -3.45
C ASN A 31 -9.52 -10.14 -4.45
N LEU A 32 -9.44 -11.43 -4.16
CA LEU A 32 -8.71 -12.40 -4.98
C LEU A 32 -9.26 -12.53 -6.40
N ALA A 33 -10.58 -12.46 -6.58
CA ALA A 33 -11.19 -12.56 -7.91
C ALA A 33 -10.80 -11.36 -8.80
N LYS A 34 -10.79 -10.15 -8.23
CA LYS A 34 -10.32 -8.95 -8.93
C LYS A 34 -8.82 -9.04 -9.25
N ALA A 35 -8.02 -9.51 -8.30
CA ALA A 35 -6.58 -9.69 -8.50
C ALA A 35 -6.28 -10.72 -9.61
N GLU A 36 -6.99 -11.84 -9.63
CA GLU A 36 -6.86 -12.87 -10.67
C GLU A 36 -7.27 -12.35 -12.05
N ALA A 37 -8.37 -11.58 -12.15
CA ALA A 37 -8.80 -10.99 -13.41
C ALA A 37 -7.72 -10.05 -13.99
N LEU A 38 -7.10 -9.23 -13.14
CA LEU A 38 -5.99 -8.36 -13.55
C LEU A 38 -4.76 -9.19 -13.97
N ALA A 39 -4.41 -10.21 -13.19
CA ALA A 39 -3.28 -11.08 -13.53
C ALA A 39 -3.48 -11.77 -14.89
N ARG A 40 -4.68 -12.29 -15.16
CA ARG A 40 -5.04 -12.86 -16.47
C ARG A 40 -4.98 -11.82 -17.59
N GLN A 41 -5.34 -10.57 -17.32
CA GLN A 41 -5.28 -9.50 -18.32
C GLN A 41 -3.84 -9.14 -18.68
N TYR A 42 -2.95 -8.98 -17.69
CA TYR A 42 -1.61 -8.45 -17.92
C TYR A 42 -0.58 -9.54 -18.21
N CYS A 43 -0.60 -10.65 -17.48
CA CYS A 43 0.44 -11.68 -17.57
C CYS A 43 0.35 -12.53 -18.84
N ILE A 44 -0.77 -12.52 -19.57
CA ILE A 44 -0.89 -13.21 -20.88
C ILE A 44 -0.26 -12.43 -22.05
N THR A 45 0.12 -11.18 -21.82
CA THR A 45 0.53 -10.28 -22.91
C THR A 45 1.83 -10.74 -23.58
N CYS A 46 2.71 -11.38 -22.81
CA CYS A 46 4.05 -11.78 -23.27
C CYS A 46 4.24 -13.30 -23.33
N HIS A 47 3.55 -14.06 -22.47
CA HIS A 47 3.64 -15.53 -22.40
C HIS A 47 2.33 -16.12 -21.87
N LEU A 48 2.23 -17.44 -21.80
CA LEU A 48 1.07 -18.11 -21.23
C LEU A 48 0.93 -17.77 -19.73
N PHE A 49 -0.30 -17.56 -19.27
CA PHE A 49 -0.58 -17.34 -17.85
C PHE A 49 -0.17 -18.57 -17.02
N PRO A 50 0.76 -18.43 -16.05
CA PRO A 50 1.17 -19.56 -15.21
C PRO A 50 0.09 -19.90 -14.17
N GLU A 51 0.00 -21.18 -13.80
CA GLU A 51 -0.87 -21.63 -12.72
C GLU A 51 -0.45 -20.97 -11.38
N PRO A 52 -1.36 -20.31 -10.64
CA PRO A 52 -0.99 -19.52 -9.45
C PRO A 52 -0.20 -20.29 -8.39
N ASN A 53 -0.49 -21.57 -8.22
CA ASN A 53 0.14 -22.46 -7.23
C ASN A 53 1.47 -23.08 -7.71
N LEU A 54 1.88 -22.82 -8.94
CA LEU A 54 3.10 -23.41 -9.51
C LEU A 54 4.38 -22.78 -8.95
N LEU A 55 4.30 -21.52 -8.54
CA LEU A 55 5.44 -20.75 -8.03
C LEU A 55 5.24 -20.38 -6.57
N ASP A 56 6.33 -20.37 -5.80
CA ASP A 56 6.31 -19.88 -4.42
C ASP A 56 6.25 -18.34 -4.39
N LYS A 57 5.89 -17.79 -3.22
CA LYS A 57 5.71 -16.35 -3.04
C LYS A 57 6.96 -15.53 -3.40
N LYS A 58 8.16 -16.01 -3.06
CA LYS A 58 9.40 -15.27 -3.35
C LYS A 58 9.58 -15.13 -4.86
N THR A 59 9.31 -16.21 -5.60
CA THR A 59 9.42 -16.22 -7.06
C THR A 59 8.42 -15.26 -7.69
N TRP A 60 7.14 -15.30 -7.27
CA TRP A 60 6.12 -14.33 -7.71
C TRP A 60 6.53 -12.87 -7.52
N THR A 61 7.12 -12.55 -6.37
CA THR A 61 7.49 -11.15 -6.05
C THR A 61 8.75 -10.65 -6.74
N SER A 62 9.56 -11.54 -7.35
CA SER A 62 10.88 -11.16 -7.86
C SER A 62 11.10 -11.40 -9.35
N GLN A 63 10.28 -12.22 -10.01
CA GLN A 63 10.59 -12.72 -11.36
C GLN A 63 9.42 -12.75 -12.36
N VAL A 64 8.18 -12.62 -11.89
CA VAL A 64 6.98 -12.70 -12.74
C VAL A 64 6.51 -11.32 -13.18
#